data_AF-A0A7C5IFL4-F1
#
_entry.id   AF-A0A7C5IFL4-F1
#
_cell.length_a   1.000
_cell.length_b   1.000
_cell.length_c   1.000
_cell.angle_alpha   90.00
_cell.angle_beta   90.00
_cell.angle_gamma   90.00
#
_symmetry.space_group_name_H-M   'P 1'
#
loop_
_entity.id
_entity.type
_entity.pdbx_description
1 polymer ?
#
loop_
_entity_poly.entity_id
_entity_poly.type
_entity_poly.pdbx_seq_one_letter_code
_entity_poly.pdbx_strand_id
1 'polypeptide(L)'
;MLAGFLAGCQTPATKKPAAQEKEEKPSPVTLVTPAETPKEAPKETEKGKATSEEIAQAIKGEPIPAAKIPSKDFKSPAEISEELAKIFQNIHFDFDKYDIRPDARPILNAIGKYLLENSDVEVLIEGHCDERGTREYNLVLGEQRALSTRRFLVSLGVSPARLHTVSYGKDRPLDPGHNEEAWAKNRRVEFKIAK
;
A
#
# COMPACT_ATOMS: atom_id res chain seq x y z
N MET A 1 -12.84 -52.11 -43.44
CA MET A 1 -13.02 -50.94 -42.54
C MET A 1 -11.89 -49.98 -42.93
N LEU A 2 -12.06 -48.85 -43.65
CA LEU A 2 -13.12 -47.80 -43.64
C LEU A 2 -13.30 -47.19 -42.23
N ALA A 3 -13.23 -45.87 -41.98
CA ALA A 3 -12.95 -44.64 -42.78
C ALA A 3 -12.48 -43.49 -41.81
N GLY A 4 -12.17 -42.21 -42.11
CA GLY A 4 -12.19 -41.34 -43.32
C GLY A 4 -10.79 -40.78 -43.70
N PHE A 5 -10.56 -39.59 -44.30
CA PHE A 5 -11.34 -38.35 -44.61
C PHE A 5 -11.58 -37.41 -43.40
N LEU A 6 -11.33 -36.07 -43.42
CA LEU A 6 -11.11 -35.04 -44.48
C LEU A 6 -9.89 -34.12 -44.13
N ALA A 7 -8.96 -33.82 -45.06
CA ALA A 7 -8.90 -32.68 -46.00
C ALA A 7 -8.43 -31.32 -45.42
N GLY A 8 -7.38 -30.74 -46.03
CA GLY A 8 -6.91 -29.36 -45.82
C GLY A 8 -6.50 -28.73 -47.15
N CYS A 9 -6.90 -27.48 -47.40
CA CYS A 9 -6.68 -26.79 -48.68
C CYS A 9 -5.43 -25.90 -48.67
N GLN A 10 -4.77 -25.77 -49.83
CA GLN A 10 -3.59 -24.92 -50.04
C GLN A 10 -3.96 -23.56 -50.65
N THR A 11 -2.98 -22.65 -50.66
CA THR A 11 -3.05 -21.28 -51.20
C THR A 11 -3.00 -21.24 -52.74
N PRO A 12 -3.20 -20.06 -53.37
CA PRO A 12 -2.03 -19.34 -53.89
C PRO A 12 -2.11 -17.80 -53.73
N ALA A 13 -1.15 -17.07 -54.30
CA ALA A 13 -0.96 -15.62 -54.09
C ALA A 13 -0.70 -14.81 -55.37
N THR A 14 -0.95 -13.49 -55.33
CA THR A 14 -0.60 -12.47 -56.36
C THR A 14 -0.39 -11.10 -55.66
N LYS A 15 0.83 -10.55 -55.66
CA LYS A 15 1.45 -9.61 -56.64
C LYS A 15 0.90 -8.16 -56.65
N LYS A 16 1.81 -7.21 -56.42
CA LYS A 16 1.68 -5.74 -56.50
C LYS A 16 2.09 -5.22 -57.90
N PRO A 17 1.52 -4.09 -58.36
CA PRO A 17 2.33 -3.00 -58.92
C PRO A 17 1.94 -1.63 -58.33
N ALA A 18 2.50 -0.52 -58.83
CA ALA A 18 2.27 0.85 -58.34
C ALA A 18 2.49 1.91 -59.45
N ALA A 19 1.84 3.08 -59.35
CA ALA A 19 2.27 4.36 -59.94
C ALA A 19 1.42 5.55 -59.42
N GLN A 20 2.08 6.68 -59.12
CA GLN A 20 1.76 8.11 -59.46
C GLN A 20 0.31 8.66 -59.29
N GLU A 21 0.03 9.95 -59.03
CA GLU A 21 0.78 11.22 -58.91
C GLU A 21 -0.12 12.20 -58.08
N LYS A 22 0.26 13.35 -57.47
CA LYS A 22 1.12 14.49 -57.89
C LYS A 22 1.77 15.22 -56.70
N GLU A 23 2.70 16.13 -57.01
CA GLU A 23 3.31 17.09 -56.08
C GLU A 23 2.42 18.33 -55.82
N GLU A 24 2.60 18.95 -54.64
CA GLU A 24 2.66 20.41 -54.53
C GLU A 24 3.77 20.80 -53.51
N LYS A 25 4.34 22.01 -53.61
CA LYS A 25 5.64 22.37 -52.98
C LYS A 25 5.56 23.71 -52.19
N PRO A 26 6.56 24.03 -51.33
CA PRO A 26 6.27 24.60 -50.01
C PRO A 26 6.68 26.06 -49.79
N SER A 27 6.26 26.62 -48.65
CA SER A 27 6.86 27.77 -47.93
C SER A 27 6.30 27.84 -46.49
N PRO A 28 6.95 28.53 -45.53
CA PRO A 28 8.28 28.21 -45.03
C PRO A 28 8.31 28.08 -43.47
N VAL A 29 9.48 27.74 -42.91
CA VAL A 29 9.69 27.59 -41.45
C VAL A 29 9.91 28.94 -40.77
N THR A 30 9.29 29.16 -39.60
CA THR A 30 9.75 30.14 -38.60
C THR A 30 9.90 29.47 -37.23
N LEU A 31 11.13 29.28 -36.79
CA LEU A 31 11.48 28.88 -35.42
C LEU A 31 11.78 30.14 -34.59
N VAL A 32 10.96 30.46 -33.59
CA VAL A 32 11.43 31.12 -32.36
C VAL A 32 10.60 30.63 -31.17
N THR A 33 11.29 30.16 -30.13
CA THR A 33 10.69 29.77 -28.85
C THR A 33 10.62 30.98 -27.91
N PRO A 34 9.48 31.27 -27.25
CA PRO A 34 9.47 32.00 -25.99
C PRO A 34 9.61 31.00 -24.83
N ALA A 35 10.62 31.17 -23.99
CA ALA A 35 10.76 30.43 -22.75
C ALA A 35 10.20 31.27 -21.59
N GLU A 36 9.23 30.73 -20.85
CA GLU A 36 8.90 31.22 -19.51
C GLU A 36 8.35 30.07 -18.63
N THR A 37 8.57 30.19 -17.33
CA THR A 37 8.56 29.09 -16.36
C THR A 37 7.35 29.19 -15.40
N PRO A 38 7.24 28.30 -14.41
CA PRO A 38 6.62 26.98 -14.47
C PRO A 38 5.11 27.01 -14.19
N LYS A 39 4.34 26.14 -14.86
CA LYS A 39 2.89 26.05 -14.63
C LYS A 39 2.51 25.08 -13.51
N GLU A 40 2.24 25.67 -12.34
CA GLU A 40 1.12 25.35 -11.44
C GLU A 40 0.95 23.87 -11.00
N ALA A 41 1.24 23.59 -9.72
CA ALA A 41 1.03 22.27 -9.12
C ALA A 41 -0.47 21.87 -9.12
N PRO A 42 -0.81 20.58 -9.28
CA PRO A 42 -2.20 20.12 -9.24
C PRO A 42 -2.90 20.46 -7.93
N LYS A 43 -3.88 21.35 -8.06
CA LYS A 43 -4.76 21.89 -7.01
C LYS A 43 -5.35 20.79 -6.12
N GLU A 44 -5.30 20.98 -4.80
CA GLU A 44 -6.06 20.14 -3.86
C GLU A 44 -7.53 20.12 -4.28
N THR A 45 -8.09 18.93 -4.49
CA THR A 45 -9.48 18.76 -4.92
C THR A 45 -10.38 18.50 -3.71
N GLU A 46 -11.46 19.27 -3.58
CA GLU A 46 -12.31 19.33 -2.39
C GLU A 46 -13.24 18.10 -2.21
N LYS A 47 -12.65 16.89 -2.13
CA LYS A 47 -13.32 15.64 -1.75
C LYS A 47 -12.53 14.93 -0.65
N GLY A 48 -12.53 15.53 0.54
CA GLY A 48 -11.83 14.97 1.70
C GLY A 48 -12.05 15.73 3.02
N LYS A 49 -13.12 16.51 3.13
CA LYS A 49 -13.44 17.25 4.37
C LYS A 49 -14.13 16.31 5.37
N ALA A 50 -13.34 15.41 5.96
CA ALA A 50 -13.79 14.48 6.98
C ALA A 50 -14.55 15.24 8.08
N THR A 51 -15.80 14.84 8.29
CA THR A 51 -16.70 15.46 9.25
C THR A 51 -16.24 15.16 10.68
N SER A 52 -16.63 16.03 11.62
CA SER A 52 -16.42 15.77 13.05
C SER A 52 -17.12 14.47 13.51
N GLU A 53 -18.16 14.03 12.80
CA GLU A 53 -18.86 12.77 13.05
C GLU A 53 -18.07 11.55 12.56
N GLU A 54 -17.40 11.60 11.41
CA GLU A 54 -16.51 10.52 10.93
C GLU A 54 -15.27 10.37 11.81
N ILE A 55 -14.69 11.48 12.27
CA ILE A 55 -13.60 11.47 13.26
C ILE A 55 -14.11 10.86 14.58
N ALA A 56 -15.29 11.25 15.06
CA ALA A 56 -15.89 10.65 16.26
C ALA A 56 -16.26 9.17 16.06
N GLN A 57 -16.72 8.75 14.88
CA GLN A 57 -17.02 7.36 14.53
C GLN A 57 -15.76 6.50 14.59
N ALA A 58 -14.64 6.99 14.07
CA ALA A 58 -13.33 6.33 14.16
C ALA A 58 -12.74 6.32 15.60
N ILE A 59 -13.30 7.11 16.53
CA ILE A 59 -12.96 7.13 17.97
C ILE A 59 -13.90 6.21 18.80
N LYS A 60 -15.00 5.68 18.24
CA LYS A 60 -15.92 4.75 18.95
C LYS A 60 -15.33 3.37 19.27
N GLY A 61 -14.17 3.03 18.71
CA GLY A 61 -13.42 1.85 19.14
C GLY A 61 -12.83 2.07 20.53
N GLU A 62 -13.24 1.27 21.51
CA GLU A 62 -12.82 1.37 22.92
C GLU A 62 -11.31 1.67 23.04
N PRO A 63 -10.91 2.76 23.74
CA PRO A 63 -9.54 3.22 23.76
C PRO A 63 -8.68 2.25 24.57
N ILE A 64 -8.05 1.33 23.85
CA ILE A 64 -6.82 0.68 24.33
C ILE A 64 -5.91 1.81 24.79
N PRO A 65 -5.46 1.82 26.06
CA PRO A 65 -4.67 2.92 26.58
C PRO A 65 -3.41 3.06 25.73
N ALA A 66 -3.16 4.28 25.26
CA ALA A 66 -1.92 4.64 24.57
C ALA A 66 -0.76 4.52 25.56
N ALA A 67 -0.27 3.29 25.72
CA ALA A 67 0.90 2.98 26.51
C ALA A 67 2.05 3.83 25.98
N LYS A 68 2.77 4.50 26.88
CA LYS A 68 3.99 5.21 26.49
C LYS A 68 4.93 4.19 25.85
N ILE A 69 5.15 4.31 24.54
CA ILE A 69 6.11 3.49 23.80
C ILE A 69 7.43 3.57 24.59
N PRO A 70 7.99 2.44 25.05
CA PRO A 70 9.19 2.48 25.86
C PRO A 70 10.35 3.03 25.03
N SER A 71 11.28 3.73 25.68
CA SER A 71 12.50 4.25 25.06
C SER A 71 13.51 3.13 24.80
N LYS A 72 13.09 2.12 24.05
CA LYS A 72 13.81 0.90 23.68
C LYS A 72 14.11 0.97 22.17
N ASP A 73 15.26 0.45 21.75
CA ASP A 73 15.70 0.55 20.35
C ASP A 73 14.94 -0.44 19.44
N PHE A 74 13.72 -0.07 19.06
CA PHE A 74 12.92 -0.80 18.06
C PHE A 74 13.55 -0.65 16.66
N LYS A 75 13.93 -1.78 16.05
CA LYS A 75 14.57 -1.87 14.72
C LYS A 75 13.66 -2.59 13.74
N SER A 76 13.84 -2.41 12.43
CA SER A 76 13.10 -3.23 11.47
C SER A 76 13.55 -4.70 11.54
N PRO A 77 12.67 -5.66 11.20
CA PRO A 77 13.00 -7.09 11.24
C PRO A 77 14.26 -7.45 10.43
N ALA A 78 14.44 -6.80 9.27
CA ALA A 78 15.58 -7.01 8.37
C ALA A 78 16.93 -6.49 8.91
N GLU A 79 16.92 -5.50 9.82
CA GLU A 79 18.13 -5.06 10.53
C GLU A 79 18.58 -6.05 11.63
N ILE A 80 17.72 -7.01 11.99
CA ILE A 80 18.01 -7.99 13.04
C ILE A 80 18.34 -9.36 12.42
N SER A 81 17.50 -9.88 11.52
CA SER A 81 17.83 -11.08 10.72
C SER A 81 16.94 -11.25 9.48
N GLU A 82 17.43 -11.98 8.47
CA GLU A 82 16.60 -12.39 7.33
C GLU A 82 15.41 -13.26 7.74
N GLU A 83 15.54 -14.06 8.80
CA GLU A 83 14.47 -14.91 9.32
C GLU A 83 13.32 -14.05 9.86
N LEU A 84 13.65 -13.02 10.65
CA LEU A 84 12.67 -12.06 11.15
C LEU A 84 12.02 -11.28 10.00
N ALA A 85 12.77 -10.90 8.97
CA ALA A 85 12.20 -10.29 7.76
C ALA A 85 11.21 -11.20 7.00
N LYS A 86 11.41 -12.53 7.03
CA LYS A 86 10.51 -13.51 6.41
C LYS A 86 9.26 -13.78 7.24
N ILE A 87 9.32 -13.59 8.57
CA ILE A 87 8.18 -13.75 9.50
C ILE A 87 7.36 -12.46 9.61
N PHE A 88 8.01 -11.33 9.93
CA PHE A 88 7.39 -10.03 10.18
C PHE A 88 7.21 -9.23 8.89
N GLN A 89 6.47 -9.81 7.95
CA GLN A 89 6.09 -9.14 6.70
C GLN A 89 5.04 -8.05 6.98
N ASN A 90 5.09 -6.95 6.24
CA ASN A 90 4.07 -5.91 6.29
C ASN A 90 2.69 -6.50 5.89
N ILE A 91 1.63 -6.06 6.56
CA ILE A 91 0.26 -6.37 6.15
C ILE A 91 -0.38 -5.17 5.47
N HIS A 92 -1.26 -5.40 4.50
CA HIS A 92 -1.92 -4.36 3.72
C HIS A 92 -3.41 -4.23 4.06
N PHE A 93 -3.98 -3.08 3.71
CA PHE A 93 -5.38 -2.74 3.96
C PHE A 93 -6.05 -2.20 2.69
N ASP A 94 -7.36 -2.43 2.58
CA ASP A 94 -8.20 -1.83 1.54
C ASP A 94 -8.36 -0.31 1.76
N PHE A 95 -8.83 0.40 0.74
CA PHE A 95 -9.16 1.81 0.85
C PHE A 95 -10.21 2.05 1.94
N ASP A 96 -10.02 3.12 2.71
CA ASP A 96 -10.88 3.56 3.84
C ASP A 96 -11.11 2.53 4.96
N LYS A 97 -10.28 1.48 5.03
CA LYS A 97 -10.50 0.31 5.90
C LYS A 97 -9.39 0.00 6.89
N TYR A 98 -9.76 -0.66 7.98
CA TYR A 98 -8.88 -1.15 9.05
C TYR A 98 -9.19 -2.60 9.48
N ASP A 99 -10.12 -3.28 8.81
CA ASP A 99 -10.38 -4.72 8.97
C ASP A 99 -9.20 -5.58 8.47
N ILE A 100 -8.86 -6.64 9.22
CA ILE A 100 -7.82 -7.59 8.85
C ILE A 100 -8.30 -8.47 7.68
N ARG A 101 -7.83 -8.12 6.48
CA ARG A 101 -8.05 -8.84 5.22
C ARG A 101 -7.67 -10.33 5.34
N PRO A 102 -8.28 -11.23 4.54
CA PRO A 102 -8.00 -12.67 4.61
C PRO A 102 -6.53 -13.06 4.37
N ASP A 103 -5.81 -12.32 3.51
CA ASP A 103 -4.40 -12.55 3.17
C ASP A 103 -3.41 -12.08 4.25
N ALA A 104 -3.78 -11.10 5.07
CA ALA A 104 -3.00 -10.69 6.24
C ALA A 104 -3.02 -11.74 7.37
N ARG A 105 -4.05 -12.58 7.46
CA ARG A 105 -4.24 -13.57 8.54
C ARG A 105 -3.11 -14.60 8.65
N PRO A 106 -2.65 -15.29 7.58
CA PRO A 106 -1.52 -16.22 7.69
C PRO A 106 -0.22 -15.54 8.16
N ILE A 107 0.04 -14.29 7.75
CA ILE A 107 1.19 -13.50 8.21
C ILE A 107 1.08 -13.25 9.73
N LEU A 108 -0.07 -12.76 10.20
CA LEU A 108 -0.30 -12.51 11.62
C LEU A 108 -0.30 -13.77 12.47
N ASN A 109 -0.71 -14.92 11.92
CA ASN A 109 -0.59 -16.22 12.59
C ASN A 109 0.88 -16.63 12.76
N ALA A 110 1.74 -16.39 11.76
CA ALA A 110 3.18 -16.67 11.87
C ALA A 110 3.87 -15.75 12.88
N ILE A 111 3.56 -14.44 12.84
CA ILE A 111 4.04 -13.45 13.82
C ILE A 111 3.57 -13.81 15.23
N GLY A 112 2.28 -14.12 15.41
CA GLY A 112 1.71 -14.52 16.68
C GLY A 112 2.38 -15.77 17.27
N LYS A 113 2.59 -16.80 16.44
CA LYS A 113 3.36 -18.00 16.83
C LYS A 113 4.77 -17.63 17.33
N TYR A 114 5.52 -16.86 16.54
CA TYR A 114 6.89 -16.46 16.90
C TYR A 114 6.95 -15.71 18.24
N LEU A 115 5.97 -14.82 18.50
CA LEU A 115 5.89 -14.04 19.74
C LEU A 115 5.44 -14.87 20.96
N LEU A 116 4.78 -16.00 20.77
CA LEU A 116 4.51 -16.98 21.83
C LEU A 116 5.76 -17.80 22.16
N GLU A 117 6.54 -18.18 21.15
CA GLU A 117 7.78 -18.96 21.30
C GLU A 117 8.96 -18.13 21.84
N ASN A 118 8.98 -16.82 21.56
CA ASN A 118 10.02 -15.87 22.00
C ASN A 118 9.40 -14.83 22.95
N SER A 119 9.40 -15.10 24.26
CA SER A 119 8.69 -14.29 25.26
C SER A 119 9.37 -12.96 25.63
N ASP A 120 10.66 -12.82 25.30
CA ASP A 120 11.52 -11.64 25.43
C ASP A 120 11.16 -10.52 24.46
N VAL A 121 10.59 -10.86 23.29
CA VAL A 121 10.45 -9.94 22.16
C VAL A 121 9.32 -8.94 22.37
N GLU A 122 9.60 -7.65 22.25
CA GLU A 122 8.60 -6.59 22.13
C GLU A 122 8.44 -6.13 20.68
N VAL A 123 7.23 -5.67 20.34
CA VAL A 123 6.89 -5.21 18.98
C VAL A 123 6.20 -3.86 19.04
N LEU A 124 6.70 -2.92 18.24
CA LEU A 124 6.02 -1.70 17.87
C LEU A 124 5.31 -1.92 16.52
N ILE A 125 4.02 -1.64 16.48
CA ILE A 125 3.14 -1.82 15.32
C ILE A 125 2.87 -0.43 14.74
N GLU A 126 3.44 -0.14 13.57
CA GLU A 126 3.38 1.17 12.91
C GLU A 126 2.25 1.20 11.88
N GLY A 127 1.27 2.09 12.05
CA GLY A 127 0.11 2.24 11.18
C GLY A 127 0.28 3.33 10.12
N HIS A 128 0.04 2.98 8.85
CA HIS A 128 0.21 3.87 7.70
C HIS A 128 -1.04 3.91 6.78
N CYS A 129 -1.13 4.99 6.01
CA CYS A 129 -2.18 5.28 5.05
C CYS A 129 -1.61 5.80 3.72
N ASP A 130 -2.47 5.86 2.70
CA ASP A 130 -2.16 6.61 1.47
C ASP A 130 -2.44 8.11 1.64
N GLU A 131 -2.12 8.90 0.63
CA GLU A 131 -2.05 10.36 0.76
C GLU A 131 -3.41 11.08 0.84
N ARG A 132 -4.50 10.38 0.54
CA ARG A 132 -5.84 10.94 0.32
C ARG A 132 -6.51 11.34 1.64
N GLY A 133 -7.24 12.46 1.66
CA GLY A 133 -7.90 13.01 2.86
C GLY A 133 -6.96 13.82 3.77
N THR A 134 -7.48 14.32 4.90
CA THR A 134 -6.70 15.16 5.84
C THR A 134 -5.62 14.36 6.57
N ARG A 135 -4.63 15.04 7.14
CA ARG A 135 -3.58 14.38 7.92
C ARG A 135 -4.14 13.78 9.21
N GLU A 136 -5.05 14.48 9.86
CA GLU A 136 -5.70 14.14 11.12
C GLU A 136 -6.56 12.88 10.95
N TYR A 137 -7.32 12.80 9.85
CA TYR A 137 -8.08 11.60 9.50
C TYR A 137 -7.17 10.38 9.32
N ASN A 138 -6.09 10.54 8.55
CA ASN A 138 -5.13 9.46 8.33
C ASN A 138 -4.37 9.04 9.60
N LEU A 139 -4.11 9.95 10.54
CA LEU A 139 -3.56 9.57 11.84
C LEU A 139 -4.52 8.66 12.61
N VAL A 140 -5.82 8.97 12.65
CA VAL A 140 -6.81 8.11 13.33
C VAL A 140 -7.00 6.77 12.59
N LEU A 141 -7.06 6.77 11.26
CA LEU A 141 -7.17 5.55 10.45
C LEU A 141 -5.95 4.64 10.59
N GLY A 142 -4.74 5.22 10.60
CA GLY A 142 -3.50 4.49 10.86
C GLY A 142 -3.47 3.87 12.26
N GLU A 143 -3.96 4.59 13.28
CA GLU A 143 -4.05 4.03 14.64
C GLU A 143 -5.06 2.89 14.70
N GLN A 144 -6.23 3.00 14.07
CA GLN A 144 -7.18 1.87 14.01
C GLN A 144 -6.61 0.65 13.26
N ARG A 145 -5.76 0.84 12.24
CA ARG A 145 -5.02 -0.28 11.61
C ARG A 145 -4.03 -0.94 12.57
N ALA A 146 -3.25 -0.15 13.31
CA ALA A 146 -2.32 -0.66 14.31
C ALA A 146 -3.05 -1.37 15.47
N LEU A 147 -4.13 -0.79 15.99
CA LEU A 147 -4.97 -1.37 17.04
C LEU A 147 -5.73 -2.62 16.58
N SER A 148 -6.21 -2.66 15.33
CA SER A 148 -6.82 -3.85 14.71
C SER A 148 -5.82 -5.02 14.64
N THR A 149 -4.59 -4.72 14.22
CA THR A 149 -3.47 -5.67 14.18
C THR A 149 -3.11 -6.17 15.57
N ARG A 150 -3.01 -5.25 16.55
CA ARG A 150 -2.75 -5.57 17.96
C ARG A 150 -3.85 -6.46 18.55
N ARG A 151 -5.12 -6.13 18.32
CA ARG A 151 -6.28 -6.94 18.75
C ARG A 151 -6.22 -8.35 18.17
N PHE A 152 -5.82 -8.51 16.91
CA PHE A 152 -5.62 -9.82 16.29
C PHE A 152 -4.50 -10.63 16.99
N LEU A 153 -3.31 -10.05 17.19
CA LEU A 153 -2.19 -10.71 17.87
C LEU A 153 -2.52 -11.07 19.34
N VAL A 154 -3.25 -10.20 20.06
CA VAL A 154 -3.76 -10.51 21.41
C VAL A 154 -4.77 -11.66 21.38
N SER A 155 -5.62 -11.77 20.34
CA SER A 155 -6.55 -12.90 20.19
C SER A 155 -5.87 -14.25 19.91
N LEU A 156 -4.60 -14.23 19.46
CA LEU A 156 -3.73 -15.42 19.38
C LEU A 156 -3.03 -15.76 20.71
N GLY A 157 -3.24 -14.96 21.77
CA GLY A 157 -2.65 -15.16 23.10
C GLY A 157 -1.37 -14.35 23.37
N VAL A 158 -0.93 -13.49 22.45
CA VAL A 158 0.26 -12.65 22.69
C VAL A 158 -0.05 -11.59 23.77
N SER A 159 0.84 -11.45 24.76
CA SER A 159 0.63 -10.52 25.88
C SER A 159 0.45 -9.07 25.41
N PRO A 160 -0.66 -8.39 25.78
CA PRO A 160 -0.92 -7.00 25.37
C PRO A 160 0.17 -6.01 25.81
N ALA A 161 0.95 -6.33 26.84
CA ALA A 161 2.03 -5.47 27.36
C ALA A 161 3.29 -5.45 26.46
N ARG A 162 3.44 -6.42 25.54
CA ARG A 162 4.57 -6.54 24.59
C ARG A 162 4.26 -5.95 23.21
N LEU A 163 3.06 -5.42 23.02
CA LEU A 163 2.53 -4.93 21.75
C LEU A 163 2.18 -3.45 21.88
N HIS A 164 3.03 -2.59 21.31
CA HIS A 164 2.87 -1.13 21.28
C HIS A 164 2.31 -0.71 19.91
N THR A 165 1.55 0.39 19.84
CA THR A 165 1.05 0.96 18.58
C THR A 165 1.52 2.39 18.39
N VAL A 166 1.69 2.78 17.13
CA VAL A 166 1.88 4.17 16.71
C VAL A 166 1.28 4.37 15.33
N SER A 167 0.72 5.55 15.08
CA SER A 167 0.27 5.96 13.76
C SER A 167 1.17 7.04 13.17
N TYR A 168 1.59 6.84 11.93
CA TYR A 168 2.19 7.89 11.09
C TYR A 168 1.21 8.45 10.06
N GLY A 169 0.01 7.87 9.95
CA GLY A 169 -0.97 8.21 8.92
C GLY A 169 -0.33 8.24 7.53
N LYS A 170 -0.37 9.39 6.88
CA LYS A 170 0.22 9.60 5.54
C LYS A 170 1.64 10.18 5.52
N ASP A 171 2.23 10.46 6.69
CA ASP A 171 3.51 11.18 6.80
C ASP A 171 4.74 10.30 6.44
N ARG A 172 4.55 8.98 6.29
CA ARG A 172 5.60 8.00 5.95
C ARG A 172 5.14 7.03 4.84
N PRO A 173 5.06 7.49 3.57
CA PRO A 173 4.81 6.61 2.43
C PRO A 173 5.97 5.63 2.22
N LEU A 174 5.66 4.43 1.74
CA LEU A 174 6.61 3.43 1.25
C LEU A 174 6.89 3.62 -0.25
N ASP A 175 5.87 4.03 -0.99
CA ASP A 175 5.93 4.38 -2.41
C ASP A 175 5.42 5.83 -2.57
N PRO A 176 6.23 6.78 -3.06
CA PRO A 176 5.81 8.18 -3.22
C PRO A 176 4.93 8.40 -4.47
N GLY A 177 4.55 7.36 -5.21
CA GLY A 177 3.67 7.47 -6.37
C GLY A 177 2.24 7.94 -6.04
N HIS A 178 1.67 8.71 -6.96
CA HIS A 178 0.31 9.27 -6.87
C HIS A 178 -0.72 8.41 -7.65
N ASN A 179 -0.71 7.10 -7.43
CA ASN A 179 -1.56 6.13 -8.12
C ASN A 179 -1.98 4.98 -7.19
N GLU A 180 -2.98 4.19 -7.59
CA GLU A 180 -3.54 3.14 -6.71
C GLU A 180 -2.56 2.00 -6.46
N GLU A 181 -1.58 1.77 -7.34
CA GLU A 181 -0.46 0.84 -7.12
C GLU A 181 0.43 1.26 -5.95
N ALA A 182 0.73 2.56 -5.82
CA ALA A 182 1.48 3.12 -4.69
C ALA A 182 0.60 3.24 -3.45
N TRP A 183 -0.64 3.70 -3.59
CA TRP A 183 -1.60 3.83 -2.49
C TRP A 183 -1.87 2.47 -1.81
N ALA A 184 -2.01 1.37 -2.58
CA ALA A 184 -2.13 0.02 -2.03
C ALA A 184 -0.92 -0.43 -1.22
N LYS A 185 0.31 -0.05 -1.62
CA LYS A 185 1.52 -0.29 -0.82
C LYS A 185 1.52 0.56 0.46
N ASN A 186 1.06 1.81 0.37
CA ASN A 186 1.09 2.77 1.48
C ASN A 186 0.08 2.45 2.59
N ARG A 187 -1.10 1.92 2.24
CA ARG A 187 -2.09 1.38 3.21
C ARG A 187 -1.60 0.09 3.84
N ARG A 188 -0.74 0.22 4.85
CA ARG A 188 -0.07 -0.92 5.50
C ARG A 188 0.04 -0.75 7.01
N VAL A 189 0.43 -1.85 7.66
CA VAL A 189 1.09 -1.84 8.96
C VAL A 189 2.49 -2.42 8.80
N GLU A 190 3.48 -1.74 9.38
CA GLU A 190 4.83 -2.26 9.57
C GLU A 190 5.05 -2.74 11.01
N PHE A 191 6.07 -3.57 11.21
CA PHE A 191 6.51 -4.00 12.53
C PHE A 191 7.94 -3.53 12.76
N LYS A 192 8.23 -3.07 13.98
CA LYS A 192 9.59 -2.89 14.51
C LYS A 192 9.73 -3.73 15.78
N ILE A 193 10.91 -4.28 16.01
CA ILE A 193 11.19 -5.31 17.01
C ILE A 193 12.27 -4.81 17.98
N ALA A 194 12.10 -5.10 19.26
CA ALA A 194 13.13 -4.89 20.27
C ALA A 194 13.20 -6.10 21.23
N LYS A 195 14.42 -6.54 21.55
CA LYS A 195 14.72 -7.53 22.59
C LYS A 195 15.28 -6.82 23.81
#